data_AF-A0A315FN96-F1
#
_entry.id   AF-A0A315FN96-F1
#
_cell.length_a   1.000
_cell.length_b   1.000
_cell.length_c   1.000
_cell.angle_alpha   90.00
_cell.angle_beta   90.00
_cell.angle_gamma   90.00
#
_symmetry.space_group_name_H-M   'P 1'
#
loop_
_entity.id
_entity.type
_entity.pdbx_description
1 polymer ?
#
loop_
_entity_poly.entity_id
_entity_poly.type
_entity_poly.pdbx_seq_one_letter_code
_entity_poly.pdbx_strand_id
1 'polypeptide(L)'
;MKTEHEIKAQYAEEAALKALLHAQTTLEANIRELDRYIEKFKEASTAKDKAAVLNWSLNHLVCNITPNLRLDLIANAQAELAQTESFPKGESI
;
A
#
# COMPACT_ATOMS: atom_id res chain seq x y z
N MET A 1 -9.05 33.24 -3.07
CA MET A 1 -9.59 32.27 -2.09
C MET A 1 -9.93 31.02 -2.87
N LYS A 2 -9.50 29.83 -2.44
CA LYS A 2 -9.86 28.58 -3.15
C LYS A 2 -11.36 28.31 -2.97
N THR A 3 -11.99 27.82 -4.03
CA THR A 3 -13.39 27.36 -4.00
C THR A 3 -13.51 26.07 -3.19
N GLU A 4 -14.72 25.75 -2.72
CA GLU A 4 -14.97 24.50 -1.99
C GLU A 4 -14.57 23.26 -2.82
N HIS A 5 -14.78 23.30 -4.13
CA HIS A 5 -14.38 22.25 -5.06
C HIS A 5 -12.85 22.10 -5.13
N GLU A 6 -12.11 23.20 -5.25
CA GLU A 6 -10.64 23.18 -5.27
C GLU A 6 -10.05 22.68 -3.94
N ILE A 7 -10.72 22.97 -2.81
CA ILE A 7 -10.33 22.44 -1.50
C ILE A 7 -10.54 20.92 -1.46
N LYS A 8 -11.72 20.42 -1.90
CA LYS A 8 -12.01 18.98 -1.94
C LYS A 8 -11.05 18.22 -2.86
N ALA A 9 -10.75 18.77 -4.04
CA ALA A 9 -9.78 18.21 -4.98
C ALA A 9 -8.40 18.04 -4.33
N GLN A 10 -7.90 19.10 -3.68
CA GLN A 10 -6.60 19.05 -3.00
C GLN A 10 -6.58 18.00 -1.87
N TYR A 11 -7.65 17.91 -1.07
CA TYR A 11 -7.73 16.90 -0.02
C TYR A 11 -7.70 15.47 -0.58
N ALA A 12 -8.41 15.22 -1.67
CA ALA A 12 -8.43 13.92 -2.34
C ALA A 12 -7.05 13.56 -2.93
N GLU A 13 -6.35 14.53 -3.53
CA GLU A 13 -4.97 14.36 -4.02
C GLU A 13 -3.98 14.04 -2.89
N GLU A 14 -4.07 14.75 -1.77
CA GLU A 14 -3.23 14.50 -0.59
C GLU A 14 -3.52 13.12 0.02
N ALA A 15 -4.79 12.71 0.07
CA ALA A 15 -5.19 11.39 0.55
C ALA A 15 -4.64 10.28 -0.36
N ALA A 16 -4.73 10.45 -1.68
CA ALA A 16 -4.17 9.52 -2.65
C ALA A 16 -2.65 9.38 -2.49
N LEU A 17 -1.93 10.51 -2.38
CA LEU A 17 -0.48 10.49 -2.17
C LEU A 17 -0.10 9.76 -0.87
N LYS A 18 -0.82 10.02 0.24
CA LYS A 18 -0.59 9.33 1.52
C LYS A 18 -0.83 7.82 1.40
N ALA A 19 -1.89 7.41 0.71
CA ALA A 19 -2.19 5.99 0.50
C ALA A 19 -1.08 5.29 -0.32
N LEU A 20 -0.58 5.94 -1.37
CA LEU A 20 0.53 5.43 -2.18
C LEU A 20 1.83 5.33 -1.38
N LEU A 21 2.19 6.36 -0.62
CA LEU A 21 3.38 6.36 0.23
C LEU A 21 3.31 5.29 1.33
N HIS A 22 2.12 5.05 1.89
CA HIS A 22 1.90 3.95 2.83
C HIS A 22 2.16 2.59 2.18
N ALA A 23 1.56 2.33 1.01
CA ALA A 23 1.77 1.09 0.28
C ALA A 23 3.26 0.88 -0.08
N GLN A 24 3.94 1.93 -0.53
CA GLN A 24 5.39 1.90 -0.80
C GLN A 24 6.19 1.55 0.45
N THR A 25 5.95 2.24 1.57
CA THR A 25 6.66 1.99 2.84
C THR A 25 6.45 0.56 3.33
N THR A 26 5.21 0.04 3.20
CA THR A 26 4.89 -1.35 3.50
C THR A 26 5.69 -2.30 2.60
N LEU A 27 5.73 -2.09 1.29
CA LEU A 27 6.51 -2.94 0.38
C LEU A 27 7.99 -2.93 0.71
N GLU A 28 8.59 -1.76 0.98
CA GLU A 28 10.00 -1.65 1.36
C GLU A 28 10.31 -2.43 2.66
N ALA A 29 9.42 -2.38 3.64
CA ALA A 29 9.57 -3.16 4.87
C ALA A 29 9.50 -4.67 4.60
N ASN A 30 8.58 -5.11 3.74
CA ASN A 30 8.45 -6.53 3.39
C ASN A 30 9.64 -7.03 2.54
N ILE A 31 10.18 -6.19 1.64
CA ILE A 31 11.42 -6.52 0.89
C ILE A 31 12.57 -6.75 1.87
N ARG A 32 12.77 -5.85 2.85
CA ARG A 32 13.81 -6.01 3.87
C ARG A 32 13.66 -7.30 4.68
N GLU A 33 12.42 -7.72 4.97
CA GLU A 33 12.20 -8.98 5.69
C GLU A 33 12.42 -10.21 4.78
N LEU A 34 12.08 -10.11 3.50
CA LEU A 34 12.39 -11.16 2.53
C LEU A 34 13.90 -11.35 2.36
N ASP A 35 14.67 -10.27 2.32
CA ASP A 35 16.15 -10.32 2.30
C ASP A 35 16.67 -11.10 3.52
N ARG A 36 16.10 -10.87 4.71
CA ARG A 36 16.47 -11.63 5.92
C ARG A 36 16.14 -13.12 5.81
N TYR A 37 14.99 -13.48 5.24
CA TYR A 37 14.68 -14.89 4.99
C TYR A 37 15.63 -15.53 3.99
N ILE A 38 16.05 -14.81 2.96
CA ILE A 38 17.03 -15.28 1.97
C ILE A 38 18.37 -15.56 2.66
N GLU A 39 18.87 -14.64 3.49
CA GLU A 39 20.13 -14.87 4.22
C GLU A 39 20.01 -16.05 5.20
N LYS A 40 18.93 -16.13 5.98
CA LYS A 40 18.67 -17.28 6.86
C LYS A 40 18.62 -18.61 6.10
N PHE A 41 18.06 -18.62 4.89
CA PHE A 41 18.01 -19.82 4.06
C PHE A 41 19.41 -20.25 3.59
N LYS A 42 20.28 -19.28 3.25
CA LYS A 42 21.67 -19.54 2.86
C LYS A 42 22.48 -20.09 4.03
N GLU A 43 22.25 -19.59 5.24
CA GLU A 43 22.95 -20.01 6.47
C GLU A 43 22.45 -21.35 7.03
N ALA A 44 21.21 -21.74 6.73
CA ALA A 44 20.60 -22.97 7.23
C ALA A 44 21.37 -24.24 6.77
N SER A 45 21.80 -25.05 7.75
CA SER A 45 22.65 -26.22 7.49
C SER A 45 21.88 -27.48 7.08
N THR A 46 20.58 -27.57 7.40
CA THR A 46 19.78 -28.77 7.11
C THR A 46 18.62 -28.49 6.17
N ALA A 47 18.18 -29.51 5.44
CA ALA A 47 16.98 -29.42 4.59
C ALA A 47 15.72 -29.07 5.40
N LYS A 48 15.64 -29.54 6.66
CA LYS A 48 14.53 -29.24 7.57
C LYS A 48 14.49 -27.75 7.91
N ASP A 49 15.65 -27.15 8.24
CA ASP A 49 15.72 -25.72 8.58
C ASP A 49 15.43 -24.85 7.37
N LYS A 50 15.92 -25.24 6.19
CA LYS A 50 15.57 -24.59 4.92
C LYS A 50 14.06 -24.61 4.65
N ALA A 51 13.41 -25.75 4.84
CA ALA A 51 11.96 -25.87 4.71
C ALA A 51 11.20 -24.98 5.72
N ALA A 52 11.71 -24.86 6.96
CA ALA A 52 11.13 -23.96 7.96
C ALA A 52 11.23 -22.48 7.54
N VAL A 53 12.39 -22.04 7.03
CA VAL A 53 12.58 -20.67 6.53
C VAL A 53 11.62 -20.37 5.37
N LEU A 54 11.45 -21.31 4.44
CA LEU A 54 10.49 -21.17 3.35
C LEU A 54 9.05 -21.03 3.87
N ASN A 55 8.67 -21.84 4.86
CA ASN A 55 7.34 -21.74 5.47
C ASN A 55 7.10 -20.40 6.18
N TRP A 56 8.12 -19.87 6.88
CA TRP A 56 8.03 -18.54 7.49
C TRP A 56 7.90 -17.43 6.45
N SER A 57 8.66 -17.52 5.36
CA SER A 57 8.57 -16.59 4.24
C SER A 57 7.16 -16.62 3.63
N LEU A 58 6.61 -17.82 3.34
CA LEU A 58 5.22 -17.96 2.86
C LEU A 58 4.21 -17.29 3.79
N ASN A 59 4.29 -17.58 5.09
CA ASN A 59 3.41 -16.97 6.07
C ASN A 59 3.54 -15.44 6.09
N HIS A 60 4.76 -14.90 6.02
CA HIS A 60 4.98 -13.46 5.96
C HIS A 60 4.35 -12.83 4.72
N LEU A 61 4.57 -13.41 3.52
CA LEU A 61 4.03 -12.88 2.27
C LEU A 61 2.49 -12.86 2.27
N VAL A 62 1.86 -13.94 2.73
CA VAL A 62 0.38 -14.06 2.73
C VAL A 62 -0.25 -13.18 3.80
N CYS A 63 0.28 -13.22 5.03
CA CYS A 63 -0.36 -12.58 6.17
C CYS A 63 0.01 -11.10 6.33
N ASN A 64 1.17 -10.67 5.83
CA ASN A 64 1.68 -9.31 6.10
C ASN A 64 1.71 -8.40 4.88
N ILE A 65 1.78 -8.90 3.64
CA ILE A 65 1.80 -8.01 2.48
C ILE A 65 0.38 -7.55 2.16
N THR A 66 -0.49 -8.45 1.72
CA THR A 66 -1.80 -8.07 1.18
C THR A 66 -2.66 -7.26 2.15
N PRO A 67 -2.76 -7.62 3.45
CA PRO A 67 -3.56 -6.83 4.40
C PRO A 67 -2.97 -5.47 4.73
N ASN A 68 -1.63 -5.34 4.77
CA ASN A 68 -0.97 -4.09 5.17
C ASN A 68 -0.68 -3.15 4.00
N LEU A 69 -0.92 -3.57 2.76
CA LEU A 69 -0.89 -2.68 1.61
C LEU A 69 -2.02 -1.64 1.65
N ARG A 70 -3.07 -1.89 2.45
CA ARG A 70 -4.22 -1.00 2.62
C ARG A 70 -4.79 -0.54 1.28
N LEU A 71 -5.07 -1.52 0.41
CA LEU A 71 -5.66 -1.28 -0.91
C LEU A 71 -7.01 -0.55 -0.81
N ASP A 72 -7.69 -0.67 0.32
CA ASP A 72 -8.89 0.11 0.66
C ASP A 72 -8.64 1.61 0.65
N LEU A 73 -7.50 2.09 1.17
CA LEU A 73 -7.16 3.52 1.17
C LEU A 73 -6.94 4.04 -0.25
N ILE A 74 -6.28 3.25 -1.08
CA ILE A 74 -6.04 3.59 -2.49
C ILE A 74 -7.37 3.63 -3.26
N ALA A 75 -8.23 2.63 -3.07
CA ALA A 75 -9.54 2.57 -3.72
C ALA A 75 -10.45 3.73 -3.30
N ASN A 76 -10.46 4.08 -2.02
CA ASN A 76 -11.25 5.21 -1.51
C ASN A 76 -10.75 6.54 -2.09
N ALA A 77 -9.44 6.79 -2.07
CA ALA A 77 -8.87 8.01 -2.64
C ALA A 77 -9.11 8.09 -4.16
N GLN A 78 -9.05 6.96 -4.87
CA GLN A 78 -9.38 6.88 -6.29
C GLN A 78 -10.85 7.22 -6.55
N ALA A 79 -11.77 6.74 -5.72
CA ALA A 79 -13.20 7.07 -5.83
C ALA A 79 -13.47 8.56 -5.54
N GLU A 80 -12.81 9.13 -4.53
CA GLU A 80 -12.93 10.57 -4.19
C GLU A 80 -12.43 11.48 -5.33
N LEU A 81 -11.30 11.13 -5.94
CA LEU A 81 -10.78 11.84 -7.12
C LEU A 81 -11.74 11.76 -8.31
N ALA A 82 -12.27 10.57 -8.60
CA ALA A 82 -13.22 10.38 -9.71
C ALA A 82 -14.53 11.17 -9.50
N GLN A 83 -15.01 11.29 -8.26
CA GLN A 83 -16.15 12.14 -7.92
C GLN A 83 -15.85 13.62 -8.15
N THR A 84 -14.62 14.06 -7.85
CA THR A 84 -14.22 15.46 -8.04
C THR A 84 -14.18 15.86 -9.52
N GLU A 85 -13.84 14.93 -10.42
CA GLU A 85 -13.91 15.13 -11.88
C GLU A 85 -15.34 15.12 -12.43
N SER A 86 -16.25 14.35 -11.83
CA SER A 86 -17.62 14.18 -12.34
C SER A 86 -18.58 15.31 -11.96
N PHE A 87 -18.18 16.24 -11.09
CA PHE A 87 -18.88 17.52 -10.90
C PHE A 87 -18.30 18.60 -11.83
N PRO A 88 -19.05 19.04 -12.87
CA PRO A 88 -18.57 20.09 -13.76
C PRO A 88 -18.37 21.41 -13.01
N LYS A 89 -17.36 22.18 -13.43
CA LYS A 89 -17.15 23.57 -13.02
C LYS A 89 -18.34 24.41 -13.49
N GLY A 90 -19.33 24.58 -12.61
CA GLY A 90 -20.40 25.56 -12.77
C GLY A 90 -21.75 24.95 -13.13
N GLU A 91 -22.53 24.61 -12.12
CA GLU A 91 -23.97 24.90 -12.13
C GLU A 91 -24.29 25.61 -10.82
N SER A 92 -24.44 26.93 -10.89
CA SER A 92 -25.22 27.66 -9.89
C SER A 92 -26.67 27.21 -10.03
N ILE A 93 -27.26 26.69 -8.96
CA ILE A 93 -28.71 26.73 -8.76
C ILE A 93 -29.08 28.12 -8.25
#